data_AF-A0A1Q7TU79-F1
#
_entry.id   AF-A0A1Q7TU79-F1
#
_cell.length_a   1.000
_cell.length_b   1.000
_cell.length_c   1.000
_cell.angle_alpha   90.00
_cell.angle_beta   90.00
_cell.angle_gamma   90.00
#
_symmetry.space_group_name_H-M   'P 1'
#
loop_
_entity.id
_entity.type
_entity.pdbx_description
1 polymer ?
#
loop_
_entity_poly.entity_id
_entity_poly.type
_entity_poly.pdbx_seq_one_letter_code
_entity_poly.pdbx_strand_id
1 'polypeptide(L)' 'MQAIGVGRGDLIGWSDGGNIALDLAINHPERIGRMAITGANFRVDGFAPEVIEWIKQVKPEEFDPAAPRR' A
#
# COMPACT_ATOMS: atom_id res chain seq x y z
N MET A 1 9.64 10.65 -4.37
CA MET A 1 10.40 10.64 -5.65
C MET A 1 11.06 11.99 -5.94
N GLN A 2 10.35 13.13 -5.88
CA GLN A 2 10.94 14.47 -6.10
C GLN A 2 12.07 14.82 -5.13
N ALA A 3 11.91 14.53 -3.83
CA ALA A 3 12.90 14.84 -2.80
C ALA A 3 14.28 14.21 -3.05
N ILE A 4 14.35 13.15 -3.87
CA ILE A 4 15.59 12.47 -4.25
C ILE A 4 15.89 12.60 -5.75
N GLY A 5 15.25 13.56 -6.44
CA GLY A 5 15.50 13.85 -7.86
C GLY A 5 15.02 12.79 -8.84
N VAL A 6 14.15 11.86 -8.43
CA VAL A 6 13.63 10.81 -9.32
C VAL A 6 12.36 11.29 -10.01
N GLY A 7 12.44 11.44 -11.34
CA GLY A 7 11.31 11.76 -12.20
C GLY A 7 10.34 10.59 -12.34
N ARG A 8 10.82 9.46 -12.87
CA ARG A 8 10.08 8.20 -13.05
C ARG A 8 10.93 7.04 -12.56
N GLY A 9 10.33 6.05 -11.91
CA GLY A 9 11.06 4.93 -11.30
C GLY A 9 10.34 3.59 -11.44
N ASP A 10 11.13 2.51 -11.47
CA ASP A 10 10.62 1.13 -11.45
C ASP A 10 10.38 0.71 -9.99
N LEU A 11 9.30 -0.04 -9.73
CA LEU A 11 8.90 -0.45 -8.38
C LEU A 11 8.91 -1.97 -8.20
N ILE A 12 9.40 -2.42 -7.04
CA ILE A 12 9.17 -3.77 -6.53
C ILE A 12 8.44 -3.65 -5.19
N GLY A 13 7.27 -4.27 -5.08
CA GLY A 13 6.42 -4.18 -3.88
C GLY A 13 6.06 -5.55 -3.33
N TRP A 14 6.16 -5.71 -2.01
CA TRP A 14 5.71 -6.92 -1.29
C TRP A 14 4.69 -6.54 -0.21
N SER A 15 3.64 -7.34 -0.07
CA SER A 15 2.57 -7.11 0.92
C SER A 15 1.94 -5.72 0.72
N ASP A 16 1.87 -4.89 1.77
CA ASP A 16 1.41 -3.49 1.65
C ASP A 16 2.27 -2.64 0.72
N GLY A 17 3.55 -2.96 0.55
CA GLY A 17 4.38 -2.33 -0.47
C GLY A 17 3.85 -2.55 -1.88
N GLY A 18 3.18 -3.67 -2.13
CA GLY A 18 2.48 -3.95 -3.38
C GLY A 18 1.20 -3.12 -3.53
N ASN A 19 0.44 -2.94 -2.45
CA ASN A 19 -0.76 -2.08 -2.43
C ASN A 19 -0.40 -0.62 -2.69
N ILE A 20 0.67 -0.12 -2.05
CA ILE A 20 1.20 1.23 -2.26
C ILE A 20 1.67 1.40 -3.72
N ALA A 21 2.33 0.39 -4.29
CA ALA A 21 2.77 0.46 -5.68
C ALA A 21 1.58 0.51 -6.66
N LEU A 22 0.49 -0.22 -6.39
CA LEU A 22 -0.76 -0.12 -7.15
C LEU A 22 -1.39 1.26 -7.03
N ASP A 23 -1.48 1.80 -5.81
CA ASP A 23 -2.04 3.14 -5.54
C ASP A 23 -1.25 4.23 -6.29
N LEU A 24 0.09 4.17 -6.24
CA LEU A 24 0.95 5.09 -7.00
C LEU A 24 0.74 4.95 -8.51
N ALA A 25 0.57 3.73 -9.04
CA ALA A 25 0.32 3.53 -10.45
C ALA A 25 -1.05 4.06 -10.89
N ILE A 26 -2.07 4.00 -10.02
CA ILE A 26 -3.42 4.51 -10.28
C ILE A 26 -3.44 6.04 -10.23
N ASN A 27 -2.86 6.64 -9.19
CA ASN A 27 -2.96 8.07 -8.91
C ASN A 27 -1.82 8.91 -9.54
N HIS A 28 -0.68 8.29 -9.85
CA HIS A 28 0.52 8.94 -10.39
C HIS A 28 1.21 8.10 -11.50
N PRO A 29 0.47 7.64 -12.53
CA PRO A 29 1.00 6.73 -13.56
C PRO A 29 2.23 7.29 -14.28
N GLU A 30 2.33 8.62 -14.44
CA GLU A 30 3.47 9.30 -15.07
C GLU A 30 4.78 9.12 -14.31
N ARG A 31 4.70 8.76 -13.02
CA ARG A 31 5.85 8.54 -12.13
C ARG A 31 6.32 7.09 -12.11
N ILE A 32 5.52 6.16 -12.62
CA ILE A 32 5.80 4.72 -12.52
C ILE A 32 6.28 4.15 -13.84
N GLY A 33 7.43 3.49 -13.77
CA GLY A 33 8.12 2.75 -14.81
C GLY A 33 7.51 1.37 -15.06
N ARG A 34 8.34 0.34 -14.84
CA ARG A 34 7.94 -1.06 -14.69
C ARG A 34 7.59 -1.34 -13.24
N MET A 35 6.77 -2.35 -13.01
CA MET A 35 6.36 -2.75 -11.68
C MET A 35 6.30 -4.27 -11.55
N ALA A 36 6.86 -4.81 -10.47
CA ALA A 36 6.71 -6.20 -10.06
C ALA A 36 6.20 -6.23 -8.61
N ILE A 37 5.02 -6.80 -8.39
CA ILE A 37 4.39 -6.83 -7.07
C ILE A 37 3.97 -8.24 -6.69
N THR A 38 4.04 -8.56 -5.40
CA THR A 38 3.63 -9.86 -4.87
C THR A 38 3.02 -9.73 -3.48
N GLY A 39 2.00 -10.54 -3.19
CA GLY A 39 1.24 -10.46 -1.93
C GLY A 39 0.40 -9.18 -1.79
N ALA A 40 0.09 -8.51 -2.90
CA ALA A 40 -0.78 -7.33 -2.91
C ALA A 40 -2.26 -7.75 -2.92
N ASN A 41 -3.10 -6.95 -2.29
CA ASN A 41 -4.54 -7.14 -2.22
C ASN A 41 -5.18 -6.48 -3.44
N PHE A 42 -5.41 -7.27 -4.50
CA PHE A 42 -5.98 -6.76 -5.74
C PHE A 42 -7.51 -6.62 -5.71
N ARG A 43 -8.19 -7.43 -4.88
CA ARG A 43 -9.64 -7.41 -4.73
C ARG A 43 -10.02 -7.40 -3.27
N VAL A 44 -10.95 -6.51 -2.90
CA VAL A 44 -11.48 -6.41 -1.53
C VAL A 44 -12.18 -7.70 -1.11
N ASP A 45 -12.94 -8.31 -2.02
CA ASP A 45 -13.65 -9.59 -1.77
C ASP A 45 -12.72 -10.82 -1.80
N GLY A 46 -11.41 -10.63 -1.97
CA GLY A 46 -10.41 -11.67 -1.78
C GLY A 46 -10.06 -11.93 -0.31
N PHE A 47 -10.50 -11.05 0.60
CA PHE A 47 -10.30 -11.20 2.04
C PHE A 47 -11.43 -11.98 2.71
N ALA A 48 -11.10 -12.61 3.84
CA ALA A 48 -12.13 -13.13 4.74
C ALA A 48 -13.01 -11.96 5.25
N PRO A 49 -14.35 -12.13 5.35
CA PRO A 49 -15.25 -11.06 5.77
C PRO A 49 -14.88 -10.38 7.08
N GLU A 50 -14.33 -11.14 8.04
CA GLU A 50 -13.89 -10.63 9.33
C GLU A 50 -12.73 -9.63 9.20
N VAL A 51 -11.84 -9.86 8.23
CA VAL A 51 -10.73 -8.94 7.92
C VAL A 51 -11.28 -7.65 7.32
N ILE A 52 -12.28 -7.74 6.44
CA ILE A 52 -12.93 -6.57 5.83
C ILE A 52 -13.61 -5.72 6.91
N GLU A 53 -14.35 -6.34 7.83
CA GLU A 53 -15.00 -5.63 8.94
C GLU A 53 -13.99 -5.01 9.90
N TRP A 54 -12.88 -5.71 10.18
CA TRP A 54 -11.79 -5.14 10.97
C TRP A 54 -11.16 -3.91 10.31
N ILE A 55 -10.82 -3.98 9.01
CA ILE A 55 -10.23 -2.86 8.26
C ILE A 55 -11.14 -1.61 8.30
N LYS A 56 -12.47 -1.78 8.23
CA LYS A 56 -13.42 -0.66 8.28
C LYS A 56 -13.47 0.06 9.63
N GLN A 57 -13.08 -0.62 10.71
CA GLN A 57 -13.16 -0.10 12.08
C GLN A 57 -11.81 0.43 12.59
N VAL A 58 -10.72 -0.04 11.99
CA VAL A 58 -9.36 0.37 12.30
C VAL A 58 -9.20 1.89 12.21
N LYS A 59 -8.60 2.46 13.25
CA LYS A 59 -8.29 3.89 13.31
C LYS A 59 -6.79 4.15 13.16
N PRO A 60 -6.37 5.31 12.65
CA PRO A 60 -4.96 5.65 12.49
C PRO A 60 -4.15 5.51 13.79
N GLU A 61 -4.76 5.82 14.94
CA GLU A 61 -4.09 5.75 16.26
C GLU A 61 -3.69 4.32 16.64
N GLU A 62 -4.32 3.30 16.05
CA GLU A 62 -3.97 1.89 16.29
C GLU A 62 -2.68 1.48 15.56
N PHE A 63 -2.20 2.28 14.61
CA PHE A 63 -0.91 2.11 13.95
C PHE A 63 0.17 3.06 14.48
N ASP A 64 -0.13 3.89 15.48
CA ASP A 64 0.85 4.82 16.03
C ASP A 64 2.03 4.04 16.64
N PRO A 65 3.25 4.15 16.08
CA PRO A 65 4.41 3.44 16.60
C PRO A 65 4.80 3.91 18.01
N ALA A 66 4.32 5.07 18.45
CA ALA A 66 4.51 5.60 19.80
C ALA A 66 3.41 5.18 20.79
N ALA A 67 2.32 4.54 20.34
CA ALA A 67 1.28 4.06 21.23
C ALA A 67 1.79 2.93 22.13
N PRO A 68 1.35 2.88 23.41
CA PRO A 68 1.71 1.77 24.29
C PRO A 68 1.17 0.46 23.73
N ARG A 69 2.08 -0.47 23.42
CA ARG A 69 1.71 -1.81 22.99
C ARG A 69 1.00 -2.52 24.14
N ARG A 70 -0.21 -3.02 23.88
CA ARG A 70 -0.96 -3.87 24.81
C ARG A 70 -0.36 -5.27 24.87
#